data_AF-A0A940U235-F1
#
_entry.id   AF-A0A940U235-F1
#
_cell.length_a   1.000
_cell.length_b   1.000
_cell.length_c   1.000
_cell.angle_alpha   90.00
_cell.angle_beta   90.00
_cell.angle_gamma   90.00
#
_symmetry.space_group_name_H-M   'P 1'
#
loop_
_entity.id
_entity.type
_entity.pdbx_description
1 polymer ?
#
loop_
_entity_poly.entity_id
_entity_poly.type
_entity_poly.pdbx_seq_one_letter_code
_entity_poly.pdbx_strand_id
1 'polypeptide(L)' 'IKQIPLERLGSPEDIAEAVLFLAGPGADYITGQVLNVNGGMYM' A
#
# COMPACT_ATOMS: atom_id res chain seq x y z
N ILE A 1 -17.02 3.57 2.52
CA ILE A 1 -16.50 2.64 3.56
C ILE A 1 -16.97 1.21 3.35
N LYS A 2 -18.25 0.91 3.07
CA LYS A 2 -18.74 -0.48 2.86
C LYS A 2 -17.96 -1.35 1.84
N GLN A 3 -17.22 -0.73 0.91
CA GLN A 3 -16.38 -1.40 -0.09
C GLN A 3 -14.90 -1.50 0.31
N ILE A 4 -14.51 -0.98 1.48
CA ILE A 4 -13.14 -1.05 1.99
C ILE A 4 -13.14 -2.10 3.10
N PRO A 5 -12.54 -3.28 2.90
CA PRO A 5 -12.40 -4.32 3.91
C PRO A 5 -11.80 -3.85 5.24
N LEU A 6 -10.86 -2.89 5.21
CA LEU A 6 -10.29 -2.29 6.43
C LEU A 6 -11.20 -1.30 7.16
N GLU A 7 -12.40 -1.03 6.64
CA GLU A 7 -13.44 -0.18 7.25
C GLU A 7 -13.01 1.26 7.59
N ARG A 8 -11.90 1.74 7.03
CA ARG A 8 -11.41 3.12 7.18
C ARG A 8 -10.96 3.70 5.86
N LEU A 9 -10.95 5.03 5.79
CA LEU A 9 -10.23 5.71 4.72
C LEU A 9 -8.72 5.58 4.94
N GLY A 10 -7.98 5.51 3.84
CA GLY A 10 -6.53 5.64 3.89
C GLY A 10 -6.12 7.05 4.30
N SER A 11 -4.97 7.17 4.95
CA SER A 11 -4.32 8.44 5.24
C SER A 11 -3.04 8.58 4.41
N PRO A 12 -2.46 9.80 4.30
CA PRO A 12 -1.17 9.99 3.63
C PRO A 12 -0.05 9.09 4.19
N GLU A 13 -0.09 8.80 5.48
CA GLU A 13 0.89 7.95 6.16
C GLU A 13 0.86 6.50 5.66
N ASP A 14 -0.32 5.96 5.30
CA ASP A 14 -0.41 4.61 4.71
C ASP A 14 0.39 4.50 3.40
N ILE A 15 0.40 5.57 2.59
CA ILE A 15 1.20 5.64 1.37
C ILE A 15 2.68 5.82 1.70
N ALA A 16 3.00 6.70 2.66
CA ALA A 16 4.37 6.98 3.05
C ALA A 16 5.11 5.71 3.52
N GLU A 17 4.46 4.88 4.35
CA GLU A 17 5.03 3.62 4.82
C GLU A 17 5.23 2.60 3.67
N ALA A 18 4.29 2.53 2.72
CA ALA A 18 4.45 1.67 1.55
C ALA A 18 5.62 2.11 0.65
N VAL A 19 5.80 3.42 0.48
CA VAL A 19 6.95 3.99 -0.24
C VAL A 19 8.25 3.71 0.51
N LEU A 20 8.26 3.88 1.83
CA LEU A 20 9.43 3.60 2.67
C LEU A 20 9.86 2.13 2.56
N PHE A 21 8.90 1.20 2.55
CA PHE A 21 9.17 -0.21 2.31
C PHE A 21 9.81 -0.45 0.93
N LEU A 22 9.20 0.08 -0.14
CA LEU A 22 9.70 -0.11 -1.51
C LEU A 22 11.06 0.56 -1.75
N ALA A 23 11.34 1.66 -1.07
CA ALA A 23 12.65 2.33 -1.12
C ALA A 23 13.68 1.71 -0.15
N GLY A 24 13.24 0.80 0.73
CA GLY A 24 14.05 0.18 1.75
C GLY A 24 14.80 -1.07 1.27
N PRO A 25 15.75 -1.58 2.09
CA PRO A 25 16.55 -2.76 1.74
C PRO A 25 15.71 -4.05 1.61
N GLY A 26 14.51 -4.08 2.19
CA GLY A 26 13.60 -5.22 2.09
C GLY A 26 13.00 -5.43 0.70
N ALA A 27 13.09 -4.45 -0.19
CA ALA A 27 12.52 -4.50 -1.53
C ALA A 27 13.57 -4.73 -2.64
N ASP A 28 14.82 -5.09 -2.31
CA ASP A 28 15.95 -5.19 -3.25
C ASP A 28 15.71 -6.13 -4.45
N TYR A 29 14.81 -7.11 -4.31
CA TYR A 29 14.45 -8.04 -5.39
C TYR A 29 13.05 -7.79 -5.99
N ILE A 30 12.44 -6.63 -5.71
CA ILE A 30 11.12 -6.25 -6.22
C ILE A 30 11.30 -5.23 -7.34
N THR A 31 10.89 -5.59 -8.56
CA THR A 31 10.91 -4.69 -9.70
C THR A 31 9.72 -4.92 -10.64
N GLY A 32 9.27 -3.85 -11.30
CA GLY A 32 8.16 -3.89 -12.26
C GLY A 32 6.79 -4.20 -11.66
N GLN A 33 6.63 -4.14 -10.34
CA GLN A 33 5.37 -4.44 -9.65
C GLN A 33 4.61 -3.18 -9.28
N VAL A 34 3.28 -3.28 -9.23
CA VAL A 34 2.39 -2.24 -8.71
C VAL A 34 1.87 -2.70 -7.33
N LEU A 35 2.11 -1.89 -6.30
CA LEU A 35 1.61 -2.13 -4.95
C LEU A 35 0.32 -1.34 -4.73
N ASN A 36 -0.81 -2.05 -4.61
CA ASN A 36 -2.10 -1.43 -4.30
C ASN A 36 -2.22 -1.14 -2.80
N VAL A 37 -2.21 0.14 -2.42
CA VAL A 37 -2.43 0.60 -1.04
C VAL A 37 -3.81 1.22 -0.93
N ASN A 38 -4.85 0.39 -0.90
CA ASN A 38 -6.25 0.83 -1.05
C ASN A 38 -7.21 0.27 0.02
N GLY A 39 -6.67 -0.31 1.10
CA GLY A 39 -7.46 -0.93 2.16
C GLY A 39 -8.31 -2.13 1.72
N GLY A 40 -7.97 -2.74 0.58
CA GLY A 40 -8.67 -3.90 0.01
C GLY A 40 -9.83 -3.54 -0.93
N MET A 41 -9.94 -2.28 -1.36
CA MET A 41 -11.05 -1.80 -2.20
C MET A 41 -11.06 -2.44 -3.60
N TYR A 42 -9.89 -2.76 -4.15
CA TYR A 42 -9.72 -3.40 -5.46
C TYR A 42 -8.63 -4.48 -5.39
N MET A 43 -8.83 -5.58 -6.13
CA MET A 43 -7.88 -6.68 -6.38
C MET A 43 -7.60 -6.79 -7.87
#